data_AF-A0A0F7VEA8-F1
#
_entry.id   AF-A0A0F7VEA8-F1
#
_cell.length_a   1.000
_cell.length_b   1.000
_cell.length_c   1.000
_cell.angle_alpha   90.00
_cell.angle_beta   90.00
_cell.angle_gamma   90.00
#
_symmetry.space_group_name_H-M   'P 1'
#
loop_
_entity.id
_entity.type
_entity.pdbx_description
1 polymer ?
#
loop_
_entity_poly.entity_id
_entity_poly.type
_entity_poly.pdbx_seq_one_letter_code
_entity_poly.pdbx_strand_id
1 'polypeptide(L)'
;MLRQTTDFLVRTIGLVLISSAYFWQFNALTVIDLFGIANPNVDKAALGPAIGCRNAAAGIMLLVLSLQGHRQLAGVFLFVWVTLVGPEDIFLCIKDDTSWTTHAVNLGIGWTLSVLSWYT
;
A
#
# COMPACT_ATOMS: atom_id res chain seq x y z
N MET A 1 -16.86 17.90 -7.91
CA MET A 1 -17.20 16.67 -7.16
C MET A 1 -16.12 15.61 -7.30
N LEU A 2 -15.84 15.10 -8.51
CA LEU A 2 -14.86 14.03 -8.72
C LEU A 2 -13.45 14.31 -8.14
N ARG A 3 -12.91 15.54 -8.33
CA ARG A 3 -11.62 15.97 -7.75
C ARG A 3 -11.54 15.84 -6.23
N GLN A 4 -12.55 16.33 -5.52
CA GLN A 4 -12.59 16.29 -4.07
C GLN A 4 -12.70 14.86 -3.55
N THR A 5 -13.45 14.01 -4.25
CA THR A 5 -13.54 12.58 -3.97
C THR A 5 -12.19 11.89 -4.16
N THR A 6 -11.49 12.14 -5.28
CA THR A 6 -10.15 11.58 -5.53
C THR A 6 -9.16 12.00 -4.43
N ASP A 7 -9.12 13.28 -4.07
CA ASP A 7 -8.23 13.78 -3.02
C ASP A 7 -8.52 13.11 -1.66
N PHE A 8 -9.80 12.95 -1.32
CA PHE A 8 -10.22 12.28 -0.10
C PHE A 8 -9.80 10.80 -0.07
N LEU A 9 -9.96 10.09 -1.19
CA LEU A 9 -9.58 8.68 -1.31
C LEU A 9 -8.05 8.51 -1.25
N VAL A 10 -7.29 9.36 -1.93
CA VAL A 10 -5.82 9.36 -1.88
C VAL A 10 -5.31 9.60 -0.46
N ARG A 11 -5.92 10.54 0.28
CA ARG A 11 -5.58 10.79 1.69
C ARG A 11 -5.94 9.61 2.58
N THR A 12 -7.10 8.99 2.35
CA THR A 12 -7.52 7.78 3.06
C THR A 12 -6.51 6.65 2.86
N ILE A 13 -6.05 6.42 1.63
CA ILE A 13 -4.97 5.44 1.36
C ILE A 13 -3.69 5.82 2.10
N GLY A 14 -3.31 7.10 2.06
CA GLY A 14 -2.13 7.57 2.80
C GLY A 14 -2.20 7.27 4.29
N LEU A 15 -3.35 7.50 4.92
CA LEU A 15 -3.59 7.19 6.33
C LEU A 15 -3.60 5.68 6.62
N VAL A 16 -4.17 4.87 5.74
CA VAL A 16 -4.16 3.41 5.87
C VAL A 16 -2.73 2.88 5.81
N LEU A 17 -1.91 3.37 4.88
CA LEU A 17 -0.51 2.98 4.76
C LEU A 17 0.30 3.37 6.01
N ILE A 18 0.10 4.57 6.55
CA ILE A 18 0.73 4.98 7.82
C ILE A 18 0.29 4.09 8.97
N SER A 19 -1.01 3.83 9.09
CA SER A 19 -1.56 3.01 10.17
C SER A 19 -1.08 1.56 10.06
N SER A 20 -0.89 1.04 8.84
CA SER A 20 -0.36 -0.30 8.61
C SER A 20 1.04 -0.49 9.22
N ALA A 21 1.83 0.59 9.33
CA ALA A 21 3.17 0.53 9.91
C ALA A 21 3.16 0.09 11.38
N TYR A 22 2.16 0.54 12.14
CA TYR A 22 1.96 0.10 13.53
C TYR A 22 1.77 -1.42 13.60
N PHE A 23 0.91 -1.97 12.74
CA PHE A 23 0.65 -3.41 12.72
C PHE A 23 1.89 -4.21 12.30
N TRP A 24 2.65 -3.72 11.31
CA TRP A 24 3.91 -4.32 10.89
C TRP A 24 5.00 -4.28 11.97
N GLN A 25 4.96 -3.31 12.89
CA GLN A 25 5.96 -3.14 13.94
C GLN A 25 5.65 -3.97 15.19
N PHE A 26 4.37 -4.09 15.56
CA PHE A 26 3.97 -4.74 16.82
C PHE A 26 3.29 -6.10 16.64
N ASN A 27 2.71 -6.36 15.47
CA ASN A 27 1.94 -7.57 15.17
C ASN A 27 2.35 -8.19 13.83
N ALA A 28 3.65 -8.14 13.49
CA ALA A 28 4.17 -8.55 12.20
C ALA A 28 3.70 -9.96 11.78
N LEU A 29 3.68 -10.94 12.70
CA LEU A 29 3.24 -12.31 12.40
C LEU A 29 1.77 -12.36 11.97
N THR A 30 0.88 -11.66 12.67
CA THR A 30 -0.54 -11.57 12.32
C THR A 30 -0.75 -10.88 10.98
N VAL A 31 0.08 -9.87 10.69
CA VAL A 31 0.03 -9.13 9.43
C VAL A 31 0.53 -9.97 8.26
N ILE A 32 1.62 -10.71 8.45
CA ILE A 32 2.19 -11.66 7.49
C ILE A 32 1.16 -12.75 7.15
N ASP A 33 0.42 -13.23 8.15
CA ASP A 33 -0.68 -14.20 7.97
C ASP A 33 -1.86 -13.60 7.20
N LEU A 34 -2.26 -12.37 7.54
CA LEU A 34 -3.28 -11.59 6.80
C LEU A 34 -2.91 -11.33 5.33
N PHE A 35 -1.60 -11.23 5.05
CA PHE A 35 -1.07 -11.07 3.70
C PHE A 35 -0.82 -12.41 2.99
N GLY A 36 -1.12 -13.54 3.62
CA GLY A 36 -1.02 -14.86 2.98
C GLY A 36 0.42 -15.30 2.72
N ILE A 37 1.38 -14.84 3.52
CA ILE A 37 2.75 -15.33 3.44
C ILE A 37 2.82 -16.65 4.20
N ALA A 38 2.91 -17.77 3.48
CA ALA A 38 2.93 -19.08 4.13
C ALA A 38 4.16 -19.26 5.03
N ASN A 39 3.96 -20.02 6.11
CA ASN A 39 4.94 -20.25 7.16
C ASN A 39 5.51 -18.93 7.73
N PRO A 40 4.66 -18.09 8.37
CA PRO A 40 5.12 -16.94 9.11
C PRO A 40 6.12 -17.41 10.17
N ASN A 41 7.39 -17.03 10.01
CA ASN A 41 8.46 -17.36 10.95
C ASN A 41 9.11 -16.08 11.48
N VAL A 42 9.94 -16.24 12.51
CA VAL A 42 10.59 -15.11 13.21
C VAL A 42 11.49 -14.32 12.25
N ASP A 43 12.13 -14.98 11.28
CA ASP A 43 13.01 -14.33 10.29
C ASP A 43 12.22 -13.43 9.33
N LYS A 44 11.05 -13.86 8.86
CA LYS A 44 10.14 -13.04 8.04
C LYS A 44 9.53 -11.91 8.87
N ALA A 45 9.20 -12.16 10.13
CA ALA A 45 8.71 -11.13 11.05
C ALA A 45 9.75 -10.03 11.34
N ALA A 46 11.04 -10.36 11.29
CA ALA A 46 12.13 -9.38 11.44
C ALA A 46 12.16 -8.33 10.32
N LEU A 47 11.58 -8.63 9.14
CA LEU A 47 11.40 -7.67 8.05
C LEU A 47 10.21 -6.73 8.28
N GLY A 48 9.32 -7.06 9.22
CA GLY A 48 8.09 -6.32 9.50
C GLY A 48 8.32 -4.82 9.72
N PRO A 49 9.21 -4.40 10.62
CA PRO A 49 9.51 -2.98 10.82
C PRO A 49 9.97 -2.26 9.54
N ALA A 50 10.75 -2.92 8.68
CA ALA A 50 11.19 -2.32 7.42
C ALA A 50 10.03 -2.14 6.43
N ILE A 51 9.13 -3.14 6.32
CA ILE A 51 7.91 -3.05 5.50
C ILE A 51 6.97 -1.97 6.06
N GLY A 52 6.81 -1.92 7.37
CA GLY A 52 6.02 -0.88 8.05
C GLY A 52 6.55 0.53 7.77
N CYS A 53 7.86 0.75 7.89
CA CYS A 53 8.49 2.03 7.55
C CYS A 53 8.30 2.41 6.08
N ARG A 54 8.39 1.44 5.15
CA ARG A 54 8.10 1.66 3.72
C ARG A 54 6.66 2.14 3.50
N ASN A 55 5.68 1.47 4.11
CA ASN A 55 4.28 1.88 4.01
C ASN A 55 4.04 3.25 4.63
N ALA A 56 4.60 3.53 5.81
CA ALA A 56 4.49 4.85 6.43
C ALA A 56 5.08 5.95 5.53
N ALA A 57 6.26 5.73 4.96
CA ALA A 57 6.88 6.69 4.04
C ALA A 57 6.01 6.95 2.80
N ALA A 58 5.47 5.89 2.18
CA ALA A 58 4.57 6.02 1.04
C ALA A 58 3.28 6.75 1.41
N GLY A 59 2.70 6.46 2.58
CA GLY A 59 1.50 7.11 3.06
C GLY A 59 1.69 8.59 3.37
N ILE A 60 2.83 8.96 3.99
CA ILE A 60 3.20 10.36 4.23
C ILE A 60 3.38 11.09 2.90
N MET A 61 4.08 10.50 1.92
CA MET A 61 4.25 11.10 0.59
C MET A 61 2.90 11.37 -0.07
N LEU A 62 1.97 10.42 -0.03
CA LEU A 62 0.62 10.59 -0.59
C LEU A 62 -0.18 11.70 0.09
N LEU A 63 -0.09 11.79 1.42
CA LEU A 63 -0.72 12.89 2.17
C LEU A 63 -0.13 14.24 1.80
N VAL A 64 1.21 14.36 1.74
CA VAL A 64 1.90 15.61 1.38
C VAL A 64 1.47 16.06 -0.01
N LEU A 65 1.58 15.18 -1.01
CA LEU A 65 1.22 15.50 -2.40
C LEU A 65 -0.26 15.87 -2.53
N SER A 66 -1.16 15.16 -1.85
CA SER A 66 -2.60 15.46 -1.88
C SER A 66 -2.97 16.75 -1.14
N LEU A 67 -2.33 17.08 -0.02
CA LEU A 67 -2.58 18.31 0.73
C LEU A 67 -2.03 19.55 0.01
N GLN A 68 -0.91 19.40 -0.71
CA GLN A 68 -0.32 20.46 -1.54
C GLN A 68 -1.03 20.61 -2.90
N GLY A 69 -1.99 19.74 -3.23
CA GLY A 69 -2.73 19.79 -4.49
C GLY A 69 -1.96 19.25 -5.70
N HIS A 70 -0.83 18.57 -5.49
CA HIS A 70 -0.01 17.91 -6.51
C HIS A 70 -0.60 16.56 -6.95
N ARG A 71 -1.84 16.58 -7.46
CA ARG A 71 -2.63 15.38 -7.80
C ARG A 71 -1.95 14.47 -8.82
N GLN A 72 -1.41 15.06 -9.88
CA GLN A 72 -0.71 14.29 -10.92
C GLN A 72 0.51 13.57 -10.34
N LEU A 73 1.28 14.22 -9.45
CA LEU A 73 2.42 13.58 -8.79
C LEU A 73 1.96 12.47 -7.83
N ALA A 74 0.87 12.67 -7.09
CA ALA A 74 0.28 11.63 -6.26
C ALA A 74 -0.17 10.43 -7.10
N GLY A 75 -0.77 10.68 -8.27
CA GLY A 75 -1.15 9.67 -9.25
C GLY A 75 0.04 8.88 -9.80
N VAL A 76 1.08 9.57 -10.26
CA VAL A 76 2.34 8.94 -10.72
C VAL A 76 2.95 8.10 -9.61
N PHE A 77 3.02 8.63 -8.38
CA PHE A 77 3.56 7.91 -7.24
C PHE A 77 2.76 6.64 -6.93
N LEU A 78 1.42 6.74 -6.85
CA LEU A 78 0.53 5.58 -6.67
C LEU A 78 0.72 4.54 -7.76
N PHE A 79 0.83 4.97 -9.02
CA PHE A 79 1.07 4.06 -10.14
C PHE A 79 2.38 3.30 -9.96
N VAL A 80 3.49 4.01 -9.72
CA VAL A 80 4.80 3.38 -9.52
C VAL A 80 4.79 2.43 -8.32
N TRP A 81 4.17 2.84 -7.22
CA TRP A 81 4.04 2.01 -6.03
C TRP A 81 3.26 0.72 -6.31
N VAL A 82 2.08 0.84 -6.92
CA VAL A 82 1.20 -0.29 -7.21
C VAL A 82 1.78 -1.20 -8.28
N THR A 83 2.51 -0.68 -9.27
CA THR A 83 3.07 -1.47 -10.37
C THR A 83 4.40 -2.13 -10.04
N LEU A 84 5.21 -1.55 -9.14
CA LEU A 84 6.51 -2.12 -8.79
C LEU A 84 6.49 -2.83 -7.44
N VAL A 85 6.04 -2.14 -6.38
CA VAL A 85 6.05 -2.69 -5.01
C VAL A 85 4.96 -3.75 -4.85
N GLY A 86 3.78 -3.49 -5.39
CA GLY A 86 2.64 -4.40 -5.29
C GLY A 86 2.90 -5.82 -5.80
N PRO A 87 3.40 -6.01 -7.04
CA PRO A 87 3.73 -7.33 -7.57
C PRO A 87 4.89 -8.01 -6.84
N GLU A 88 5.84 -7.25 -6.32
CA GLU A 88 6.93 -7.80 -5.49
C GLU A 88 6.37 -8.40 -4.20
N ASP A 89 5.46 -7.68 -3.53
CA ASP A 89 4.76 -8.18 -2.34
C ASP A 89 3.91 -9.42 -2.68
N ILE A 90 3.19 -9.42 -3.80
CA ILE A 90 2.43 -10.59 -4.29
C ILE A 90 3.34 -11.79 -4.56
N PHE A 91 4.49 -11.58 -5.21
CA PHE A 91 5.44 -12.65 -5.50
C PHE A 91 5.98 -13.30 -4.21
N LEU A 92 6.20 -12.52 -3.17
CA LEU A 92 6.57 -13.01 -1.84
C LEU A 92 5.44 -13.83 -1.19
N CYS A 93 4.18 -13.53 -1.47
CA CYS A 93 3.01 -14.21 -0.91
C CYS A 93 2.60 -15.48 -1.71
N ILE A 94 2.63 -15.42 -3.04
CA ILE A 94 2.25 -16.53 -3.94
C ILE A 94 3.18 -17.73 -3.83
N LYS A 95 4.41 -17.53 -3.33
CA LYS A 95 5.40 -18.61 -3.27
C LYS A 95 4.90 -19.84 -2.52
N ASP A 96 3.97 -19.71 -1.58
CA ASP A 96 3.51 -20.83 -0.76
C ASP A 96 2.01 -20.78 -0.32
N ASP A 97 1.14 -19.84 -0.75
CA ASP A 97 -0.29 -19.79 -0.37
C ASP A 97 -1.27 -19.17 -1.41
N THR A 98 -2.58 -19.37 -1.22
CA THR A 98 -3.71 -19.04 -2.10
C THR A 98 -4.39 -17.68 -1.84
N SER A 99 -3.98 -16.93 -0.80
CA SER A 99 -4.61 -15.67 -0.35
C SER A 99 -4.16 -14.41 -1.14
N TRP A 100 -3.78 -14.55 -2.41
CA TRP A 100 -3.31 -13.42 -3.25
C TRP A 100 -4.43 -12.50 -3.75
N THR A 101 -5.70 -12.93 -3.66
CA THR A 101 -6.85 -12.19 -4.19
C THR A 101 -7.06 -10.85 -3.50
N THR A 102 -6.90 -10.78 -2.18
CA THR A 102 -6.98 -9.52 -1.41
C THR A 102 -5.89 -8.53 -1.85
N HIS A 103 -4.68 -9.01 -2.14
CA HIS A 103 -3.61 -8.19 -2.68
C HIS A 103 -3.93 -7.67 -4.08
N ALA A 104 -4.42 -8.51 -4.98
CA ALA A 104 -4.82 -8.09 -6.33
C ALA A 104 -5.93 -7.03 -6.29
N VAL A 105 -6.90 -7.14 -5.38
CA VAL A 105 -7.94 -6.13 -5.18
C VAL A 105 -7.34 -4.80 -4.70
N ASN A 106 -6.42 -4.84 -3.73
CA ASN A 106 -5.75 -3.63 -3.23
C ASN A 106 -4.92 -2.93 -4.34
N LEU A 107 -4.24 -3.70 -5.19
CA LEU A 107 -3.54 -3.16 -6.35
C LEU A 107 -4.51 -2.57 -7.37
N GLY A 108 -5.65 -3.22 -7.62
CA GLY A 108 -6.70 -2.69 -8.50
C GLY A 108 -7.25 -1.34 -8.03
N ILE A 109 -7.49 -1.19 -6.72
CA ILE A 109 -7.91 0.08 -6.11
C ILE A 109 -6.83 1.15 -6.32
N GLY A 110 -5.58 0.82 -6.01
CA GLY A 110 -4.46 1.74 -6.18
C GLY A 110 -4.25 2.18 -7.63
N TRP A 111 -4.39 1.26 -8.59
CA TRP A 111 -4.27 1.55 -10.02
C TRP A 111 -5.43 2.41 -10.53
N THR A 112 -6.66 2.14 -10.07
CA THR A 112 -7.82 2.97 -10.41
C THR A 112 -7.64 4.41 -9.92
N LEU A 113 -7.15 4.57 -8.69
CA LEU A 113 -6.93 5.90 -8.10
C LEU A 113 -5.73 6.63 -8.71
N SER A 114 -4.69 5.90 -9.16
CA SER A 114 -3.59 6.52 -9.90
C SER A 114 -4.10 7.11 -11.22
N VAL A 115 -4.93 6.36 -11.94
CA VAL A 115 -5.53 6.79 -13.20
C VAL A 115 -6.45 7.99 -12.99
N LEU A 116 -7.34 7.94 -12.00
CA LEU A 116 -8.23 9.07 -11.68
C LEU A 116 -7.46 10.33 -11.30
N SER A 117 -6.31 10.20 -10.62
CA SER A 117 -5.48 11.34 -10.22
C SER A 117 -4.74 12.01 -11.38
N TRP A 118 -4.62 11.37 -12.55
CA TRP A 118 -4.09 12.02 -13.76
C TRP A 118 -5.11 12.88 -14.49
N TYR A 119 -6.37 12.46 -14.48
CA TYR A 119 -7.45 13.09 -15.26
C TYR A 119 -8.30 14.07 -14.45
N THR A 120 -8.07 14.18 -13.15
CA THR A 120 -8.79 15.10 -12.25
C THR A 120 -7.90 16.24 -11.79
#